data_AF-A0A661Q2E0-F1
#
_entry.id   AF-A0A661Q2E0-F1
#
_cell.length_a   1.000
_cell.length_b   1.000
_cell.length_c   1.000
_cell.angle_alpha   90.00
_cell.angle_beta   90.00
_cell.angle_gamma   90.00
#
_symmetry.space_group_name_H-M   'P 1'
#
loop_
_entity.id
_entity.type
_entity.pdbx_description
1 polymer ?
#
loop_
_entity_poly.entity_id
_entity_poly.type
_entity_poly.pdbx_seq_one_letter_code
_entity_poly.pdbx_strand_id
1 'polypeptide(L)' 'MEGPLIEVVYLDGTEGTVNNDVLDVLIATEKILRFKRDSGWVDIIRRNARLRDYRSREVYDGQERRAPWPKKR' A
#
# COMPACT_ATOMS: atom_id res chain seq x y z
N MET A 1 -1.22 18.25 8.76
CA MET A 1 -0.02 17.75 8.06
C MET A 1 -0.50 17.11 6.78
N GLU A 2 -0.41 17.84 5.67
CA GLU A 2 -0.71 17.29 4.33
C GLU A 2 0.51 16.47 3.89
N GLY A 3 0.41 15.15 4.04
CA GLY A 3 1.40 14.23 3.50
C GLY A 3 1.33 14.16 1.97
N PRO A 4 2.36 13.59 1.31
CA PRO A 4 2.35 13.42 -0.14
C PRO A 4 1.13 12.62 -0.60
N LEU A 5 0.45 13.14 -1.62
CA LEU A 5 -0.65 12.46 -2.29
C LEU A 5 -0.11 11.39 -3.23
N ILE A 6 -0.73 10.21 -3.20
CA ILE A 6 -0.32 9.02 -3.93
C ILE A 6 -1.43 8.67 -4.92
N GLU A 7 -1.06 8.57 -6.20
CA GLU A 7 -1.97 8.13 -7.25
C GLU A 7 -2.32 6.64 -7.06
N VAL A 8 -3.60 6.31 -7.13
CA VAL A 8 -4.14 4.96 -7.00
C VAL A 8 -5.11 4.68 -8.15
N VAL A 9 -5.24 3.41 -8.50
CA VAL A 9 -6.25 2.90 -9.42
C VAL A 9 -7.18 2.00 -8.62
N TYR A 10 -8.47 2.35 -8.54
CA TYR A 10 -9.49 1.58 -7.84
C TYR A 10 -9.90 0.33 -8.63
N LEU A 11 -10.65 -0.57 -7.98
CA LEU A 11 -11.12 -1.83 -8.60
C LEU A 11 -11.97 -1.62 -9.85
N ASP A 12 -12.72 -0.53 -9.89
CA ASP A 12 -13.56 -0.14 -11.03
C ASP A 12 -12.76 0.50 -12.17
N GLY A 13 -11.44 0.65 -11.99
CA GLY A 13 -10.54 1.22 -12.99
C GLY A 13 -10.40 2.74 -12.93
N THR A 14 -11.13 3.43 -12.05
CA THR A 14 -10.93 4.87 -11.83
C THR A 14 -9.60 5.17 -11.16
N GLU A 15 -9.06 6.34 -11.49
CA GLU A 15 -7.84 6.89 -10.90
C GLU A 15 -8.20 7.92 -9.83
N GLY A 16 -7.43 7.96 -8.75
CA GLY A 16 -7.58 8.96 -7.70
C GLY A 16 -6.26 9.21 -6.97
N THR A 17 -6.27 10.21 -6.09
CA THR A 17 -5.12 10.54 -5.24
C THR A 17 -5.51 10.46 -3.78
N VAL A 18 -4.74 9.72 -3.00
CA VAL A 18 -4.99 9.51 -1.57
C VAL A 18 -3.75 9.81 -0.75
N ASN A 19 -3.90 10.12 0.53
CA ASN A 19 -2.76 10.20 1.43
C ASN A 19 -2.27 8.79 1.81
N ASN A 20 -1.10 8.73 2.46
CA ASN A 20 -0.50 7.47 2.86
C ASN A 20 -1.37 6.65 3.84
N ASP A 21 -2.11 7.29 4.75
CA ASP A 21 -3.00 6.60 5.69
C ASP A 21 -4.17 5.92 4.97
N VAL A 22 -4.82 6.61 4.03
CA VAL A 22 -5.91 6.03 3.23
C VAL A 22 -5.38 4.95 2.30
N LEU A 23 -4.18 5.12 1.74
CA LEU A 23 -3.54 4.09 0.93
C LEU A 23 -3.39 2.78 1.71
N ASP A 24 -2.90 2.83 2.95
CA ASP A 24 -2.71 1.63 3.78
C ASP A 24 -4.04 0.88 4.00
N VAL A 25 -5.11 1.63 4.29
CA VAL A 25 -6.47 1.08 4.42
C VAL A 25 -6.96 0.47 3.10
N LEU A 26 -6.76 1.14 1.96
CA LEU A 26 -7.18 0.65 0.64
C LEU A 26 -6.42 -0.61 0.24
N ILE A 27 -5.14 -0.72 0.61
CA ILE A 27 -4.34 -1.93 0.43
C ILE A 27 -4.86 -3.05 1.33
N ALA A 28 -5.04 -2.79 2.63
CA ALA A 28 -5.50 -3.77 3.60
C ALA A 28 -6.92 -4.29 3.32
N THR A 29 -7.76 -3.46 2.70
CA THR A 29 -9.13 -3.82 2.29
C THR A 29 -9.25 -4.27 0.83
N GLU A 30 -8.12 -4.36 0.12
CA GLU A 30 -8.05 -4.79 -1.28
C GLU A 30 -8.97 -3.98 -2.21
N LYS A 31 -9.07 -2.67 -1.98
CA LYS A 31 -9.97 -1.74 -2.71
C LYS A 31 -9.31 -1.04 -3.89
N ILE A 32 -8.05 -1.31 -4.16
CA ILE A 32 -7.30 -0.74 -5.27
C ILE A 32 -6.56 -1.83 -6.06
N LEU A 33 -6.44 -1.63 -7.37
CA LEU A 33 -5.68 -2.46 -8.29
C LEU A 33 -4.18 -2.23 -8.16
N ARG A 34 -3.79 -0.95 -8.16
CA ARG A 34 -2.38 -0.51 -8.11
C ARG A 34 -2.25 0.90 -7.58
N PHE A 35 -1.07 1.24 -7.10
CA PHE A 35 -0.74 2.59 -6.65
C PHE A 35 0.64 3.01 -7.15
N LYS A 36 0.89 4.32 -7.26
CA LYS A 36 2.12 4.88 -7.81
C LYS A 36 3.11 5.21 -6.70
N ARG A 37 4.34 4.74 -6.86
CA ARG A 37 5.49 5.14 -6.06
C ARG A 37 6.47 5.90 -6.93
N ASP A 38 7.46 6.51 -6.28
CA ASP A 38 8.62 7.11 -6.94
C ASP A 38 9.28 6.14 -7.96
N SER A 39 9.37 4.85 -7.61
CA SER A 39 9.91 3.80 -8.47
C SER A 39 8.94 3.27 -9.54
N GLY A 40 7.70 3.76 -9.61
CA GLY A 40 6.67 3.32 -10.56
C GLY A 40 5.42 2.71 -9.92
N TRP A 41 4.59 2.07 -10.74
CA TRP A 41 3.31 1.47 -10.32
C TRP A 41 3.52 0.13 -9.60
N VAL A 42 2.78 -0.08 -8.52
CA VAL A 42 2.78 -1.31 -7.70
C VAL A 42 1.40 -1.94 -7.75
N ASP A 43 1.28 -3.13 -8.34
CA ASP A 43 0.04 -3.92 -8.39
C ASP A 43 -0.24 -4.65 -7.07
N ILE A 44 -1.46 -4.51 -6.54
CA ILE A 44 -1.95 -5.16 -5.31
C ILE A 44 -2.64 -6.50 -5.63
N ILE A 45 -3.43 -6.57 -6.70
CA ILE A 45 -4.35 -7.72 -6.96
C ILE A 45 -3.68 -8.94 -7.57
N ARG A 46 -2.42 -8.83 -8.03
CA ARG A 46 -1.72 -10.04 -8.43
C ARG A 46 -1.53 -10.88 -7.16
N ARG A 47 -1.95 -12.15 -7.19
CA ARG A 47 -1.56 -13.21 -6.22
C ARG A 47 -0.03 -13.39 -6.05
N ASN A 48 0.76 -12.50 -6.62
CA ASN A 48 2.21 -12.40 -6.65
C ASN A 48 2.68 -10.96 -6.39
N ALA A 49 1.82 -10.09 -5.87
CA ALA A 49 2.19 -8.77 -5.40
C ALA A 49 3.27 -8.98 -4.33
N ARG A 50 4.49 -8.57 -4.64
CA ARG A 50 5.61 -8.55 -3.68
C ARG A 50 5.40 -7.42 -2.67
N LEU A 51 4.22 -7.38 -2.07
CA LEU A 51 4.01 -6.65 -0.83
C LEU A 51 4.90 -7.36 0.18
N ARG A 52 5.81 -6.61 0.79
CA ARG A 52 6.63 -7.13 1.89
C ARG A 52 5.68 -7.58 2.99
N ASP A 53 5.50 -8.89 3.05
CA ASP A 53 4.59 -9.57 3.95
C ASP A 53 5.25 -9.59 5.33
N TYR A 54 4.55 -9.14 6.37
CA TYR A 54 5.07 -9.16 7.75
C TYR A 54 5.41 -10.59 8.22
N ARG A 55 4.82 -11.62 7.60
CA ARG A 55 5.13 -13.03 7.89
C ARG A 55 6.36 -13.53 7.15
N SER A 56 6.74 -12.83 6.07
CA SER A 56 7.95 -13.13 5.32
C SER A 56 9.08 -12.33 5.94
N ARG A 57 10.07 -13.06 6.46
CA ARG A 57 11.23 -12.55 7.18
C ARG A 57 12.24 -11.86 6.24
N GLU A 58 11.75 -11.14 5.23
CA GLU A 58 12.59 -10.34 4.35
C GLU A 58 13.13 -9.18 5.16
N VAL A 59 14.41 -9.29 5.54
CA VAL A 59 15.14 -8.35 6.39
C VAL A 59 15.10 -6.97 5.75
N TYR A 60 14.50 -5.99 6.43
CA TYR A 60 14.56 -4.59 5.99
C TYR A 60 15.73 -3.93 6.68
N ASP A 61 16.70 -3.47 5.92
CA ASP A 61 17.87 -2.77 6.43
C ASP A 61 17.62 -1.26 6.64
N GLY A 62 16.35 -0.83 6.64
CA GLY A 62 15.94 0.57 6.75
C GLY A 62 15.12 0.86 7.99
N GLN A 63 15.05 2.14 8.38
CA GLN A 63 14.18 2.58 9.46
C GLN A 63 12.72 2.26 9.12
N GLU A 64 12.07 1.46 9.97
CA GLU A 64 10.68 1.05 9.79
C GLU A 64 9.75 2.26 9.98
N ARG A 65 9.03 2.63 8.90
CA ARG A 65 8.07 3.75 8.89
C ARG A 65 6.60 3.29 8.84
N ARG A 66 6.35 1.98 8.89
CA ARG A 66 5.00 1.42 8.86
C ARG A 66 4.39 1.51 10.25
N ALA A 67 3.12 1.92 10.33
CA ALA A 67 2.37 1.87 11.57
C ALA A 67 2.21 0.41 12.04
N PRO A 68 2.20 0.14 13.35
CA PRO A 68 1.94 -1.20 13.86
C PRO A 68 0.58 -1.70 13.40
N TRP A 69 0.52 -2.96 12.96
CA TRP A 69 -0.72 -3.57 12.49
C TRP A 69 -1.80 -3.50 13.58
N PRO A 70 -3.05 -3.14 13.26
CA PRO A 70 -4.13 -3.18 14.24
C PRO A 70 -4.27 -4.62 14.77
N LYS A 71 -4.12 -4.77 16.09
CA LYS A 71 -4.28 -6.09 16.74
C LYS A 71 -5.71 -6.55 16.51
N LYS A 72 -5.88 -7.71 15.84
CA LYS A 72 -7.17 -8.42 15.83
C LYS A 72 -7.57 -8.67 17.28
N ARG A 73 -8.73 -8.17 17.68
CA ARG A 73 -9.41 -8.50 18.94
C ARG A 73 -10.48 -9.54 18.66
#